data_AF-W4FUX9-F1
#
_entry.id   AF-W4FUX9-F1
#
_cell.length_a   1.000
_cell.length_b   1.000
_cell.length_c   1.000
_cell.angle_alpha   90.00
_cell.angle_beta   90.00
_cell.angle_gamma   90.00
#
_symmetry.space_group_name_H-M   'P 1'
#
loop_
_entity.id
_entity.type
_entity.pdbx_description
1 polymer ?
#
loop_
_entity_poly.entity_id
_entity_poly.type
_entity_poly.pdbx_seq_one_letter_code
_entity_poly.pdbx_strand_id
1 'polypeptide(L)'
;MAHLENEYLTKKYQKWDHFKDDEEDGTALPASAKPTQYDHAGDADITIVDQMLLTPAQLQKYKRMDQTKSEIWQIVVRKLRVWSASSEGAAEGDEAIPCRPYAILVNNIYPLGQVVSKKICDPPQIFPSAHEILALSLDAMADPPSSIPQHRPDKIVFADKKLVGELRVSYAALGIECTYLTESEGIDACISELSGHLVRKDMASIGAVSEKPGLLSLGLTNDQVVEFYEACAKYAELQPWRRLVERQAIQIDATTSLALNSKPQSSVQGGSVYVSVLGHVDDPSTEDSLKGRYFTAACLISLDAIGLALFFTRTDLQRRVLPPGQKLALLEDAKLRRCATCDKKAGVDKELKRCTRCQCVFYCDAQCQRNHWKDHKINCVDPSKQAEQKAQVWGARELSVFYGNITAVPFDDLDAIDKLNCRIAKDPDGSGLYPTPILFRHGEATLPTGADLLWLVRGLQAVIHMTTTYPNFVNATMPELLGLTDDESKLTLPISTMTGEEETVVVRNSSVLSLQDVELLRGAIERREAEKHATPPPAAPTTTSTSSAKDDETSSSCTVM
;
A
#
# COMPACT_ATOMS: atom_id res chain seq x y z
N MET A 1 17.46 -13.52 -12.45
CA MET A 1 18.15 -12.61 -11.53
C MET A 1 17.25 -12.18 -10.35
N ALA A 2 16.41 -13.08 -9.82
CA ALA A 2 15.54 -12.77 -8.68
C ALA A 2 15.52 -13.87 -7.60
N HIS A 3 16.25 -14.97 -7.83
CA HIS A 3 16.73 -15.84 -6.78
C HIS A 3 17.72 -15.16 -5.82
N LEU A 4 18.18 -13.95 -6.15
CA LEU A 4 19.19 -13.19 -5.40
C LEU A 4 18.60 -12.19 -4.38
N GLU A 5 17.28 -11.93 -4.39
CA GLU A 5 16.68 -10.90 -3.51
C GLU A 5 16.34 -11.41 -2.10
N ASN A 6 16.15 -12.73 -1.91
CA ASN A 6 15.92 -13.38 -0.62
C ASN A 6 17.07 -14.30 -0.14
N GLU A 7 18.16 -14.40 -0.92
CA GLU A 7 19.27 -15.33 -0.63
C GLU A 7 20.02 -15.02 0.68
N TYR A 8 19.84 -13.82 1.23
CA TYR A 8 20.57 -13.31 2.39
C TYR A 8 19.78 -13.36 3.72
N LEU A 9 18.51 -13.79 3.70
CA LEU A 9 17.78 -14.12 4.92
C LEU A 9 18.22 -15.52 5.39
N THR A 10 19.48 -15.62 5.83
CA THR A 10 20.04 -16.88 6.33
C THR A 10 19.15 -17.43 7.45
N LYS A 11 18.83 -18.73 7.39
CA LYS A 11 17.87 -19.50 8.22
C LYS A 11 18.14 -19.53 9.75
N LYS A 12 18.93 -18.61 10.31
CA LYS A 12 19.33 -18.64 11.72
C LYS A 12 19.16 -17.27 12.37
N TYR A 13 18.01 -17.14 13.03
CA TYR A 13 17.67 -16.07 13.97
C TYR A 13 18.72 -15.86 15.09
N GLN A 14 19.49 -16.89 15.45
CA GLN A 14 20.48 -16.88 16.54
C GLN A 14 21.73 -16.00 16.32
N LYS A 15 21.82 -15.17 15.27
CA LYS A 15 22.98 -14.29 15.05
C LYS A 15 23.03 -13.08 16.02
N TRP A 16 21.94 -12.76 16.72
CA TRP A 16 21.82 -11.55 17.56
C TRP A 16 22.39 -11.71 18.98
N ASP A 17 22.30 -12.89 19.59
CA ASP A 17 22.69 -13.17 20.99
C ASP A 17 24.18 -12.91 21.30
N HIS A 18 25.01 -12.80 20.26
CA HIS A 18 26.45 -12.63 20.35
C HIS A 18 26.97 -11.40 19.62
N PHE A 19 26.10 -10.47 19.19
CA PHE A 19 26.56 -9.21 18.61
C PHE A 19 27.22 -8.35 19.71
N LYS A 20 28.54 -8.46 19.81
CA LYS A 20 29.40 -7.46 20.43
C LYS A 20 30.04 -6.67 19.31
N ASP A 21 29.96 -5.36 19.42
CA ASP A 21 30.71 -4.49 18.53
C ASP A 21 32.17 -4.50 19.01
N ASP A 22 32.90 -5.55 18.67
CA ASP A 22 34.30 -5.76 19.10
C ASP A 22 35.29 -4.86 18.32
N GLU A 23 34.83 -4.00 17.41
CA GLU A 23 35.71 -3.00 16.81
C GLU A 23 35.77 -1.77 17.72
N GLU A 24 36.82 -1.73 18.54
CA GLU A 24 37.55 -0.49 18.85
C GLU A 24 38.06 0.14 17.53
N ASP A 25 37.18 0.51 16.61
CA ASP A 25 37.60 1.43 15.55
C ASP A 25 37.74 2.78 16.25
N GLY A 26 38.98 3.08 16.67
CA GLY A 26 39.40 4.25 17.46
C GLY A 26 39.12 5.61 16.79
N THR A 27 38.23 5.64 15.81
CA THR A 27 37.53 6.83 15.36
C THR A 27 36.15 6.85 16.01
N ALA A 28 36.09 7.34 17.25
CA ALA A 28 34.89 8.05 17.69
C ALA A 28 34.65 9.13 16.63
N LEU A 29 33.67 8.90 15.74
CA LEU A 29 33.32 9.88 14.72
C LEU A 29 32.86 11.12 15.49
N PRO A 30 33.51 12.28 15.32
CA PRO A 30 32.96 13.51 15.86
C PRO A 30 31.62 13.69 15.16
N ALA A 31 30.50 13.60 15.89
CA ALA A 31 29.26 14.13 15.36
C ALA A 31 29.57 15.56 14.97
N SER A 32 29.23 15.97 13.74
CA SER A 32 29.51 17.32 13.31
C SER A 32 28.86 18.23 14.35
N ALA A 33 29.68 18.98 15.10
CA ALA A 33 29.26 19.91 16.14
C ALA A 33 28.58 21.11 15.47
N LYS A 34 27.45 20.87 14.80
CA LYS A 34 26.53 21.90 14.37
C LYS A 34 25.70 22.24 15.60
N PRO A 35 25.57 23.52 15.96
CA PRO A 35 24.72 23.93 17.07
C PRO A 35 23.28 23.52 16.74
N THR A 36 22.81 22.49 17.42
CA THR A 36 21.46 21.92 17.31
C THR A 36 20.46 22.93 17.87
N GLN A 37 19.45 23.27 17.08
CA GLN A 37 18.29 24.04 17.54
C GLN A 37 17.33 23.07 18.24
N TYR A 38 17.12 23.27 19.54
CA TYR A 38 16.23 22.44 20.35
C TYR A 38 14.90 23.14 20.60
N ASP A 39 13.78 22.41 20.47
CA ASP A 39 12.48 22.88 20.93
C ASP A 39 12.15 22.23 22.28
N HIS A 40 12.06 23.06 23.31
CA HIS A 40 11.77 22.64 24.68
C HIS A 40 10.27 22.74 25.04
N ALA A 41 9.41 23.19 24.11
CA ALA A 41 7.98 23.34 24.35
C ALA A 41 7.22 22.03 24.06
N GLY A 42 7.04 21.17 25.07
CA GLY A 42 6.30 19.91 24.84
C GLY A 42 5.81 19.12 26.06
N ASP A 43 6.18 19.52 27.28
CA ASP A 43 5.95 18.73 28.50
C ASP A 43 4.48 18.75 29.00
N ALA A 44 3.65 19.67 28.51
CA ALA A 44 2.28 19.86 29.00
C ALA A 44 1.34 18.66 28.76
N ASP A 45 1.63 17.83 27.76
CA ASP A 45 0.77 16.69 27.36
C ASP A 45 1.29 15.32 27.86
N ILE A 46 2.26 15.30 28.77
CA ILE A 46 2.89 14.05 29.22
C ILE A 46 2.16 13.49 30.44
N THR A 47 1.58 12.29 30.28
CA THR A 47 1.00 11.54 31.41
C THR A 47 2.11 10.79 32.13
N ILE A 48 2.39 11.18 33.37
CA ILE A 48 3.41 10.52 34.21
C ILE A 48 2.78 9.28 34.85
N VAL A 49 3.48 8.15 34.75
CA VAL A 49 3.09 6.91 35.41
C VAL A 49 3.84 6.81 36.75
N ASP A 50 3.12 6.58 37.85
CA ASP A 50 3.69 6.49 39.21
C ASP A 50 4.46 5.17 39.48
N GLN A 51 4.92 4.50 38.42
CA GLN A 51 5.63 3.23 38.52
C GLN A 51 7.14 3.43 38.69
N MET A 52 7.69 2.84 39.75
CA MET A 52 9.15 2.75 39.95
C MET A 52 9.67 1.47 39.31
N LEU A 53 10.51 1.59 38.27
CA LEU A 53 11.09 0.45 37.55
C LEU A 53 12.44 0.00 38.14
N LEU A 54 13.05 0.82 39.01
CA LEU A 54 14.31 0.50 39.67
C LEU A 54 14.08 -0.40 40.89
N THR A 55 14.90 -1.44 41.01
CA THR A 55 15.02 -2.18 42.26
C THR A 55 15.75 -1.35 43.34
N PRO A 56 15.52 -1.61 44.64
CA PRO A 56 16.24 -0.91 45.71
C PRO A 56 17.77 -1.03 45.61
N ALA A 57 18.28 -2.17 45.14
CA ALA A 57 19.70 -2.41 44.94
C ALA A 57 20.27 -1.55 43.81
N GLN A 58 19.57 -1.46 42.67
CA GLN A 58 19.95 -0.57 41.58
C GLN A 58 19.94 0.89 42.04
N LEU A 59 18.88 1.33 42.72
CA LEU A 59 18.78 2.70 43.23
C LEU A 59 19.99 3.06 44.12
N GLN A 60 20.37 2.19 45.05
CA GLN A 60 21.54 2.43 45.90
C GLN A 60 22.86 2.43 45.12
N LYS A 61 23.04 1.52 44.16
CA LYS A 61 24.25 1.42 43.33
C LYS A 61 24.45 2.68 42.51
N TYR A 62 23.47 3.03 41.68
CA TYR A 62 23.60 4.11 40.71
C TYR A 62 23.55 5.49 41.38
N LYS A 63 22.79 5.65 42.48
CA LYS A 63 22.73 6.94 43.19
C LYS A 63 24.06 7.38 43.83
N ARG A 64 24.98 6.44 44.06
CA ARG A 64 26.33 6.70 44.59
C ARG A 64 27.34 7.14 43.54
N MET A 65 27.04 6.95 42.25
CA MET A 65 27.91 7.41 41.17
C MET A 65 27.94 8.94 41.12
N ASP A 66 29.08 9.50 40.72
CA ASP A 66 29.19 10.93 40.49
C ASP A 66 28.22 11.38 39.39
N GLN A 67 27.73 12.60 39.51
CA GLN A 67 26.82 13.18 38.52
C GLN A 67 27.55 14.29 37.75
N THR A 68 27.70 14.12 36.44
CA THR A 68 28.29 15.12 35.57
C THR A 68 27.27 16.22 35.31
N LYS A 69 27.55 17.44 35.79
CA LYS A 69 26.61 18.55 35.64
C LYS A 69 26.50 19.04 34.21
N SER A 70 25.28 19.42 33.82
CA SER A 70 24.92 19.85 32.48
C SER A 70 25.07 18.80 31.37
N GLU A 71 25.48 17.57 31.68
CA GLU A 71 25.53 16.50 30.69
C GLU A 71 24.11 16.04 30.32
N ILE A 72 23.84 15.95 29.01
CA ILE A 72 22.53 15.59 28.48
C ILE A 72 22.68 14.38 27.58
N TRP A 73 21.98 13.31 27.94
CA TRP A 73 21.85 12.14 27.10
C TRP A 73 20.49 12.13 26.41
N GLN A 74 20.46 11.85 25.12
CA GLN A 74 19.25 11.59 24.37
C GLN A 74 19.18 10.10 24.02
N ILE A 75 18.13 9.45 24.46
CA ILE A 75 17.88 8.05 24.12
C ILE A 75 16.83 7.99 23.01
N VAL A 76 17.18 7.35 21.91
CA VAL A 76 16.34 7.22 20.72
C VAL A 76 16.10 5.75 20.42
N VAL A 77 14.86 5.41 20.09
CA VAL A 77 14.47 4.09 19.59
C VAL A 77 13.99 4.22 18.16
N ARG A 78 14.65 3.52 17.22
CA ARG A 78 14.38 3.61 15.78
C ARG A 78 14.45 2.24 15.13
N LYS A 79 13.66 2.03 14.06
CA LYS A 79 13.87 0.90 13.16
C LYS A 79 15.10 1.17 12.31
N LEU A 80 15.96 0.17 12.15
CA LEU A 80 17.09 0.26 11.22
C LEU A 80 16.61 0.16 9.77
N ARG A 81 17.39 0.77 8.87
CA ARG A 81 17.13 0.77 7.43
C ARG A 81 17.77 -0.44 6.76
N VAL A 82 17.43 -1.62 7.27
CA VAL A 82 17.86 -2.93 6.76
C VAL A 82 16.78 -3.97 7.00
N TRP A 83 16.80 -5.03 6.21
CA TRP A 83 16.02 -6.23 6.41
C TRP A 83 16.80 -7.25 7.24
N SER A 84 16.11 -7.83 8.21
CA SER A 84 16.57 -8.91 9.06
C SER A 84 15.51 -10.00 9.17
N ALA A 85 15.89 -11.19 9.65
CA ALA A 85 14.94 -12.23 9.99
C ALA A 85 14.23 -11.91 11.32
N SER A 86 12.90 -11.98 11.30
CA SER A 86 12.04 -11.91 12.49
C SER A 86 12.31 -13.08 13.45
N SER A 87 11.97 -12.88 14.72
CA SER A 87 11.91 -13.98 15.71
C SER A 87 10.73 -14.93 15.49
N GLU A 88 9.73 -14.46 14.74
CA GLU A 88 8.54 -15.21 14.40
C GLU A 88 8.70 -15.86 13.02
N GLY A 89 8.25 -17.12 12.89
CA GLY A 89 7.99 -17.72 11.59
C GLY A 89 9.14 -18.42 10.87
N ALA A 90 10.24 -18.74 11.53
CA ALA A 90 11.25 -19.66 10.97
C ALA A 90 11.24 -21.01 11.72
N ALA A 91 10.30 -21.90 11.38
CA ALA A 91 10.52 -23.33 11.61
C ALA A 91 11.59 -23.83 10.62
N GLU A 92 12.38 -24.85 10.98
CA GLU A 92 13.41 -25.40 10.09
C GLU A 92 12.81 -25.78 8.72
N GLY A 93 13.20 -25.05 7.67
CA GLY A 93 12.76 -25.34 6.29
C GLY A 93 12.16 -24.14 5.57
N ASP A 94 11.44 -23.27 6.29
CA ASP A 94 10.69 -22.14 5.73
C ASP A 94 11.55 -20.88 5.55
N GLU A 95 11.09 -19.94 4.72
CA GLU A 95 11.73 -18.63 4.59
C GLU A 95 11.43 -17.73 5.79
N ALA A 96 12.47 -17.04 6.27
CA ALA A 96 12.33 -16.14 7.41
C ALA A 96 11.42 -14.95 7.08
N ILE A 97 10.53 -14.61 7.99
CA ILE A 97 9.68 -13.42 7.88
C ILE A 97 10.60 -12.18 7.96
N PRO A 98 10.63 -11.30 6.94
CA PRO A 98 11.47 -10.11 6.96
C PRO A 98 10.93 -9.08 7.95
N CYS A 99 11.81 -8.50 8.77
CA CYS A 99 11.50 -7.37 9.63
C CYS A 99 12.62 -6.32 9.63
N ARG A 100 12.27 -5.08 9.98
CA ARG A 100 13.25 -4.04 10.30
C ARG A 100 13.52 -4.07 11.80
N PRO A 101 14.76 -4.30 12.24
CA PRO A 101 15.06 -4.44 13.66
C PRO A 101 15.00 -3.08 14.35
N TYR A 102 14.47 -3.02 15.57
CA TYR A 102 14.59 -1.87 16.43
C TYR A 102 16.00 -1.78 17.02
N ALA A 103 16.52 -0.56 17.12
CA ALA A 103 17.74 -0.25 17.84
C ALA A 103 17.50 0.87 18.84
N ILE A 104 18.11 0.73 20.01
CA ILE A 104 18.18 1.73 21.06
C ILE A 104 19.55 2.40 20.96
N LEU A 105 19.57 3.73 20.81
CA LEU A 105 20.77 4.55 20.79
C LEU A 105 20.77 5.47 22.02
N VAL A 106 21.80 5.37 22.86
CA VAL A 106 22.06 6.29 23.98
C VAL A 106 23.12 7.27 23.50
N ASN A 107 22.77 8.54 23.33
CA ASN A 107 23.65 9.55 22.76
C ASN A 107 23.94 10.63 23.79
N ASN A 108 25.20 10.97 24.02
CA ASN A 108 25.57 12.19 24.71
C ASN A 108 25.48 13.33 23.69
N ILE A 109 24.41 14.12 23.76
CA ILE A 109 24.21 15.26 22.85
C ILE A 109 24.89 16.53 23.36
N TYR A 110 25.28 16.54 24.64
CA TYR A 110 26.10 17.59 25.22
C TYR A 110 26.86 17.06 26.45
N PRO A 111 28.17 17.34 26.59
CA PRO A 111 28.98 18.21 25.72
C PRO A 111 29.66 17.48 24.56
N LEU A 112 29.63 16.15 24.52
CA LEU A 112 30.53 15.37 23.66
C LEU A 112 30.00 15.15 22.24
N GLY A 113 28.68 15.09 22.06
CA GLY A 113 28.10 14.83 20.74
C GLY A 113 28.50 13.46 20.20
N GLN A 114 28.32 12.40 20.98
CA GLN A 114 28.74 11.04 20.59
C GLN A 114 27.74 9.98 21.05
N VAL A 115 27.75 8.83 20.37
CA VAL A 115 26.99 7.64 20.81
C VAL A 115 27.70 7.04 22.03
N VAL A 116 27.00 6.95 23.15
CA VAL A 116 27.47 6.36 24.41
C VAL A 116 27.24 4.85 24.40
N SER A 117 26.07 4.40 23.92
CA SER A 117 25.76 2.99 23.86
C SER A 117 24.74 2.73 22.77
N LYS A 118 24.76 1.53 22.20
CA LYS A 118 23.81 1.08 21.20
C LYS A 118 23.45 -0.38 21.45
N LYS A 119 22.18 -0.72 21.27
CA LYS A 119 21.69 -2.09 21.36
C LYS A 119 20.66 -2.34 20.28
N ILE A 120 20.80 -3.46 19.57
CA ILE A 120 19.75 -3.98 18.68
C ILE A 120 18.80 -4.80 19.55
N CYS A 121 17.50 -4.59 19.38
CA CYS A 121 16.48 -5.27 20.18
C CYS A 121 16.43 -6.76 19.85
N ASP A 122 16.09 -7.55 20.87
CA ASP A 122 15.77 -8.96 20.76
C ASP A 122 14.49 -9.21 21.57
N PRO A 123 13.35 -9.52 20.93
CA PRO A 123 13.17 -9.71 19.49
C PRO A 123 13.35 -8.44 18.63
N PRO A 124 13.91 -8.56 17.40
CA PRO A 124 14.24 -7.42 16.55
C PRO A 124 13.01 -6.62 16.11
N GLN A 125 11.88 -7.27 15.85
CA GLN A 125 10.67 -6.61 15.38
C GLN A 125 9.85 -5.93 16.49
N ILE A 126 10.21 -6.11 17.76
CA ILE A 126 9.43 -5.64 18.91
C ILE A 126 10.01 -4.34 19.44
N PHE A 127 9.14 -3.35 19.67
CA PHE A 127 9.53 -2.11 20.32
C PHE A 127 9.93 -2.39 21.78
N PRO A 128 11.12 -1.96 22.24
CA PRO A 128 11.64 -2.27 23.56
C PRO A 128 10.80 -1.65 24.68
N SER A 129 10.68 -2.36 25.80
CA SER A 129 10.01 -1.87 26.99
C SER A 129 10.79 -0.74 27.68
N ALA A 130 10.09 0.08 28.46
CA ALA A 130 10.73 1.08 29.32
C ALA A 130 11.79 0.45 30.26
N HIS A 131 11.55 -0.77 30.74
CA HIS A 131 12.51 -1.48 31.59
C HIS A 131 13.82 -1.80 30.86
N GLU A 132 13.76 -2.25 29.60
CA GLU A 132 14.95 -2.53 28.79
C GLU A 132 15.72 -1.26 28.43
N ILE A 133 15.00 -0.18 28.11
CA ILE A 133 15.60 1.13 27.84
C ILE A 133 16.32 1.66 29.09
N LEU A 134 15.70 1.54 30.26
CA LEU A 134 16.30 1.90 31.54
C LEU A 134 17.52 1.03 31.84
N ALA A 135 17.44 -0.28 31.66
CA ALA A 135 18.56 -1.18 31.90
C ALA A 135 19.77 -0.79 31.04
N LEU A 136 19.56 -0.52 29.75
CA LEU A 136 20.64 -0.10 28.84
C LEU A 136 21.28 1.23 29.27
N SER A 137 20.48 2.21 29.70
CA SER A 137 21.03 3.49 30.15
C SER A 137 21.81 3.36 31.46
N LEU A 138 21.36 2.50 32.38
CA LEU A 138 22.10 2.18 33.59
C LEU A 138 23.41 1.44 33.29
N ASP A 139 23.41 0.52 32.34
CA ASP A 139 24.63 -0.16 31.92
C ASP A 139 25.61 0.84 31.28
N ALA A 140 25.13 1.77 30.46
CA ALA A 140 25.94 2.86 29.90
C ALA A 140 26.53 3.80 30.97
N MET A 141 25.85 4.00 32.11
CA MET A 141 26.41 4.74 33.27
C MET A 141 27.51 3.95 33.99
N ALA A 142 27.36 2.62 34.06
CA ALA A 142 28.31 1.73 34.72
C ALA A 142 29.52 1.36 33.85
N ASP A 143 29.37 1.43 32.54
CA ASP A 143 30.38 1.06 31.55
C ASP A 143 30.31 2.01 30.33
N PRO A 144 30.68 3.30 30.50
CA PRO A 144 30.68 4.26 29.40
C PRO A 144 31.85 4.00 28.43
N PRO A 145 31.76 4.40 27.15
CA PRO A 145 32.85 4.23 26.19
C PRO A 145 34.13 4.95 26.65
N SER A 146 35.29 4.33 26.38
CA SER A 146 36.62 4.96 26.36
C SER A 146 37.00 5.79 27.60
N SER A 147 37.75 5.26 28.58
CA SER A 147 38.41 6.01 29.69
C SER A 147 37.57 6.97 30.56
N ILE A 148 36.27 7.14 30.29
CA ILE A 148 35.37 7.96 31.08
C ILE A 148 35.03 7.17 32.36
N PRO A 149 35.16 7.77 33.56
CA PRO A 149 34.73 7.11 34.79
C PRO A 149 33.23 6.85 34.81
N GLN A 150 32.79 5.88 35.62
CA GLN A 150 31.37 5.63 35.86
C GLN A 150 30.69 6.88 36.41
N HIS A 151 29.62 7.32 35.75
CA HIS A 151 28.93 8.55 36.12
C HIS A 151 27.47 8.49 35.69
N ARG A 152 26.68 9.41 36.25
CA ARG A 152 25.31 9.69 35.81
C ARG A 152 25.27 11.02 35.05
N PRO A 153 24.45 11.13 33.99
CA PRO A 153 24.19 12.41 33.37
C PRO A 153 23.33 13.31 34.28
N ASP A 154 23.28 14.60 33.95
CA ASP A 154 22.37 15.55 34.60
C ASP A 154 20.93 15.35 34.10
N LYS A 155 20.79 15.14 32.78
CA LYS A 155 19.50 14.99 32.10
C LYS A 155 19.49 13.82 31.12
N ILE A 156 18.35 13.15 31.04
CA ILE A 156 18.01 12.21 29.98
C ILE A 156 16.76 12.70 29.27
N VAL A 157 16.81 12.77 27.94
CA VAL A 157 15.71 13.28 27.13
C VAL A 157 15.24 12.26 26.10
N PHE A 158 13.95 12.31 25.79
CA PHE A 158 13.31 11.44 24.79
C PHE A 158 12.44 12.26 23.83
N ALA A 159 12.38 11.85 22.57
CA ALA A 159 11.41 12.37 21.62
C ALA A 159 10.03 11.70 21.75
N ASP A 160 9.97 10.50 22.33
CA ASP A 160 8.71 9.83 22.64
C ASP A 160 8.20 10.27 24.01
N LYS A 161 7.10 11.04 24.02
CA LYS A 161 6.42 11.53 25.23
C LYS A 161 5.96 10.38 26.14
N LYS A 162 5.61 9.22 25.59
CA LYS A 162 5.20 8.05 26.39
C LYS A 162 6.37 7.53 27.22
N LEU A 163 7.56 7.42 26.62
CA LEU A 163 8.77 7.01 27.34
C LEU A 163 9.14 7.99 28.45
N VAL A 164 8.97 9.30 28.22
CA VAL A 164 9.15 10.30 29.29
C VAL A 164 8.22 9.99 30.46
N GLY A 165 6.92 9.78 30.19
CA GLY A 165 5.92 9.47 31.21
C GLY A 165 6.23 8.21 32.01
N GLU A 166 6.69 7.14 31.36
CA GLU A 166 7.00 5.84 31.97
C GLU A 166 8.31 5.84 32.77
N LEU A 167 9.30 6.64 32.36
CA LEU A 167 10.66 6.60 32.94
C LEU A 167 10.98 7.71 33.92
N ARG A 168 10.19 8.79 33.92
CA ARG A 168 10.47 10.00 34.72
C ARG A 168 10.61 9.75 36.22
N VAL A 169 9.73 8.93 36.80
CA VAL A 169 9.80 8.59 38.24
C VAL A 169 11.09 7.84 38.59
N SER A 170 11.51 6.92 37.72
CA SER A 170 12.72 6.13 37.90
C SER A 170 13.99 6.97 37.81
N TYR A 171 14.10 7.83 36.79
CA TYR A 171 15.25 8.73 36.65
C TYR A 171 15.30 9.80 37.74
N ALA A 172 14.16 10.36 38.15
CA ALA A 172 14.09 11.33 39.24
C ALA A 172 14.59 10.74 40.58
N ALA A 173 14.33 9.46 40.85
CA ALA A 173 14.86 8.79 42.04
C ALA A 173 16.40 8.74 42.08
N LEU A 174 17.02 8.68 40.89
CA LEU A 174 18.46 8.80 40.65
C LEU A 174 18.92 10.26 40.53
N GLY A 175 18.07 11.25 40.75
CA GLY A 175 18.44 12.67 40.62
C GLY A 175 18.77 13.10 39.19
N ILE A 176 18.31 12.33 38.18
CA ILE A 176 18.47 12.64 36.76
C ILE A 176 17.15 13.27 36.27
N GLU A 177 17.22 14.41 35.61
CA GLU A 177 16.05 15.05 35.02
C GLU A 177 15.61 14.27 33.77
N CYS A 178 14.32 13.96 33.64
CA CYS A 178 13.76 13.23 32.50
C CYS A 178 12.67 14.05 31.79
N THR A 179 12.94 14.51 30.57
CA THR A 179 12.07 15.47 29.86
C THR A 179 11.96 15.17 28.36
N TYR A 180 10.98 15.81 27.72
CA TYR A 180 10.83 15.73 26.27
C TYR A 180 11.86 16.63 25.56
N LEU A 181 12.44 16.10 24.49
CA LEU A 181 13.24 16.87 23.53
C LEU A 181 13.10 16.26 22.14
N THR A 182 12.92 17.10 21.13
CA THR A 182 12.98 16.65 19.74
C THR A 182 14.32 15.98 19.42
N GLU A 183 14.33 15.07 18.46
CA GLU A 183 15.55 14.35 18.08
C GLU A 183 16.64 15.29 17.59
N SER A 184 17.87 15.05 18.04
CA SER A 184 19.05 15.79 17.63
C SER A 184 19.40 15.52 16.15
N GLU A 185 19.98 16.53 15.50
CA GLU A 185 20.52 16.36 14.15
C GLU A 185 21.68 15.34 14.19
N GLY A 186 21.65 14.34 13.30
CA GLY A 186 22.72 13.33 13.17
C GLY A 186 22.31 11.91 13.57
N ILE A 187 21.14 11.71 14.19
CA ILE A 187 20.63 10.37 14.50
C ILE A 187 20.47 9.52 13.22
N ASP A 188 20.00 10.11 12.12
CA ASP A 188 19.87 9.41 10.83
C ASP A 188 21.22 8.87 10.32
N ALA A 189 22.30 9.63 10.53
CA ALA A 189 23.65 9.19 10.16
C ALA A 189 24.09 7.98 11.02
N CYS A 190 23.80 8.01 12.32
CA CYS A 190 24.08 6.89 13.24
C CYS A 190 23.30 5.63 12.83
N ILE A 191 22.01 5.78 12.45
CA ILE A 191 21.18 4.68 11.95
C ILE A 191 21.74 4.11 10.65
N SER A 192 22.16 4.97 9.72
CA SER A 192 22.76 4.55 8.45
C SER A 192 24.08 3.80 8.65
N GLU A 193 24.95 4.28 9.55
CA GLU A 193 26.21 3.62 9.88
C GLU A 193 25.98 2.23 10.50
N LEU A 194 25.10 2.14 11.51
CA LEU A 194 24.74 0.87 12.14
C LEU A 194 24.12 -0.11 11.14
N SER A 195 23.23 0.38 10.29
CA SER A 195 22.63 -0.37 9.17
C SER A 195 23.71 -0.92 8.24
N GLY A 196 24.64 -0.08 7.78
CA GLY A 196 25.75 -0.47 6.92
C GLY A 196 26.72 -1.46 7.58
N HIS A 197 26.93 -1.35 8.89
CA HIS A 197 27.73 -2.32 9.64
C HIS A 197 27.08 -3.72 9.63
N LEU A 198 25.77 -3.81 9.86
CA LEU A 198 25.05 -5.09 9.81
C LEU A 198 25.10 -5.74 8.43
N VAL A 199 25.03 -4.95 7.37
CA VAL A 199 25.20 -5.44 6.00
C VAL A 199 26.63 -5.96 5.78
N ARG A 200 27.66 -5.21 6.21
CA ARG A 200 29.06 -5.65 6.11
C ARG A 200 29.34 -6.96 6.86
N LYS A 201 28.64 -7.22 7.96
CA LYS A 201 28.74 -8.44 8.77
C LYS A 201 27.84 -9.59 8.29
N ASP A 202 27.15 -9.45 7.15
CA ASP A 202 26.22 -10.46 6.62
C ASP A 202 25.13 -10.87 7.65
N MET A 203 24.66 -9.87 8.40
CA MET A 203 23.59 -10.02 9.38
C MET A 203 22.26 -9.46 8.89
N ALA A 204 22.30 -8.56 7.91
CA ALA A 204 21.14 -7.89 7.36
C ALA A 204 21.36 -7.56 5.87
N SER A 205 20.30 -7.24 5.15
CA SER A 205 20.36 -6.88 3.72
C SER A 205 19.56 -5.61 3.43
N ILE A 206 19.82 -4.99 2.27
CA ILE A 206 19.04 -3.87 1.76
C ILE A 206 18.48 -4.28 0.41
N GLY A 207 17.15 -4.21 0.26
CA GLY A 207 16.48 -4.54 -1.00
C GLY A 207 16.63 -3.43 -2.04
N ALA A 208 16.50 -3.77 -3.32
CA ALA A 208 16.68 -2.83 -4.43
C ALA A 208 15.68 -1.65 -4.43
N VAL A 209 14.54 -1.81 -3.76
CA VAL A 209 13.50 -0.78 -3.61
C VAL A 209 13.62 -0.01 -2.29
N SER A 210 14.38 -0.52 -1.32
CA SER A 210 14.28 -0.08 0.07
C SER A 210 14.74 1.36 0.30
N GLU A 211 15.77 1.81 -0.40
CA GLU A 211 16.29 3.19 -0.31
C GLU A 211 15.73 4.13 -1.39
N LYS A 212 14.70 3.71 -2.13
CA LYS A 212 14.03 4.61 -3.08
C LYS A 212 13.23 5.69 -2.31
N PRO A 213 13.06 6.90 -2.88
CA PRO A 213 12.23 7.92 -2.26
C PRO A 213 10.78 7.46 -2.09
N GLY A 214 10.21 7.69 -0.91
CA GLY A 214 8.80 7.42 -0.62
C GLY A 214 7.84 8.51 -1.10
N LEU A 215 6.55 8.36 -0.82
CA LEU A 215 5.46 9.25 -1.25
C LEU A 215 5.58 10.67 -0.71
N LEU A 216 6.11 10.87 0.49
CA LEU A 216 6.34 12.21 1.05
C LEU A 216 7.31 13.05 0.20
N SER A 217 8.23 12.40 -0.54
CA SER A 217 9.14 13.08 -1.46
C SER A 217 8.40 13.79 -2.62
N LEU A 218 7.15 13.42 -2.88
CA LEU A 218 6.29 14.05 -3.89
C LEU A 218 5.70 15.39 -3.42
N GLY A 219 5.98 15.82 -2.18
CA GLY A 219 5.46 17.05 -1.59
C GLY A 219 4.00 16.95 -1.13
N LEU A 220 3.59 15.74 -0.72
CA LEU A 220 2.30 15.48 -0.10
C LEU A 220 2.31 15.91 1.37
N THR A 221 1.14 16.30 1.90
CA THR A 221 0.94 16.47 3.34
C THR A 221 0.76 15.12 4.04
N ASN A 222 0.93 15.09 5.36
CA ASN A 222 0.67 13.90 6.16
C ASN A 222 -0.75 13.35 5.96
N ASP A 223 -1.76 14.23 5.96
CA ASP A 223 -3.16 13.84 5.78
C ASP A 223 -3.40 13.22 4.40
N GLN A 224 -2.76 13.74 3.35
CA GLN A 224 -2.84 13.19 1.99
C GLN A 224 -2.25 11.78 1.92
N VAL A 225 -1.15 11.53 2.61
CA VAL A 225 -0.54 10.19 2.68
C VAL A 225 -1.45 9.23 3.43
N VAL A 226 -2.02 9.64 4.57
CA VAL A 226 -2.97 8.84 5.34
C VAL A 226 -4.19 8.49 4.50
N GLU A 227 -4.75 9.45 3.76
CA GLU A 227 -5.91 9.21 2.91
C GLU A 227 -5.62 8.24 1.76
N PHE A 228 -4.44 8.34 1.15
CA PHE A 228 -4.00 7.39 0.13
C PHE A 228 -3.96 5.94 0.67
N TYR A 229 -3.32 5.74 1.82
CA TYR A 229 -3.25 4.42 2.46
C TYR A 229 -4.62 3.92 2.92
N GLU A 230 -5.50 4.80 3.42
CA GLU A 230 -6.86 4.43 3.82
C GLU A 230 -7.70 3.97 2.60
N ALA A 231 -7.60 4.66 1.46
CA ALA A 231 -8.25 4.23 0.22
C ALA A 231 -7.71 2.88 -0.25
N CYS A 232 -6.39 2.68 -0.19
CA CYS A 232 -5.77 1.40 -0.54
C CYS A 232 -6.19 0.26 0.40
N ALA A 233 -6.28 0.52 1.71
CA ALA A 233 -6.69 -0.49 2.69
C ALA A 233 -8.14 -0.91 2.47
N LYS A 234 -9.06 0.04 2.31
CA LYS A 234 -10.47 -0.24 1.99
C LYS A 234 -10.63 -1.05 0.71
N TYR A 235 -9.89 -0.68 -0.35
CA TYR A 235 -9.90 -1.42 -1.60
C TYR A 235 -9.45 -2.87 -1.40
N ALA A 236 -8.34 -3.07 -0.69
CA ALA A 236 -7.78 -4.40 -0.48
C ALA A 236 -8.65 -5.29 0.42
N GLU A 237 -9.30 -4.74 1.45
CA GLU A 237 -10.21 -5.47 2.32
C GLU A 237 -11.47 -5.96 1.59
N LEU A 238 -11.96 -5.20 0.60
CA LEU A 238 -13.08 -5.61 -0.23
C LEU A 238 -12.74 -6.74 -1.21
N GLN A 239 -11.45 -6.93 -1.48
CA GLN A 239 -10.91 -7.96 -2.40
C GLN A 239 -11.68 -8.03 -3.73
N PRO A 240 -11.83 -6.91 -4.47
CA PRO A 240 -12.66 -6.86 -5.68
C PRO A 240 -12.19 -7.84 -6.76
N TRP A 241 -10.91 -8.21 -6.76
CA TRP A 241 -10.33 -9.24 -7.64
C TRP A 241 -10.94 -10.63 -7.48
N ARG A 242 -11.63 -10.91 -6.36
CA ARG A 242 -12.40 -12.17 -6.21
C ARG A 242 -13.71 -12.18 -6.98
N ARG A 243 -14.16 -11.03 -7.50
CA ARG A 243 -15.45 -10.86 -8.17
C ARG A 243 -15.34 -10.30 -9.58
N LEU A 244 -14.27 -9.55 -9.85
CA LEU A 244 -14.01 -8.90 -11.13
C LEU A 244 -12.78 -9.53 -11.75
N VAL A 245 -12.89 -9.88 -13.03
CA VAL A 245 -11.76 -10.36 -13.83
C VAL A 245 -11.06 -9.19 -14.52
N GLU A 246 -9.78 -9.30 -14.86
CA GLU A 246 -9.01 -8.17 -15.46
C GLU A 246 -9.69 -7.54 -16.70
N ARG A 247 -10.39 -8.37 -17.50
CA ARG A 247 -11.10 -7.93 -18.71
C ARG A 247 -12.39 -7.15 -18.40
N GLN A 248 -12.92 -7.25 -17.18
CA GLN A 248 -14.09 -6.51 -16.70
C GLN A 248 -13.68 -5.11 -16.21
N ALA A 249 -13.34 -4.26 -17.18
CA ALA A 249 -12.96 -2.88 -16.91
C ALA A 249 -14.17 -1.95 -16.79
N ILE A 250 -13.97 -0.86 -16.06
CA ILE A 250 -14.93 0.25 -15.96
C ILE A 250 -14.31 1.53 -16.51
N GLN A 251 -15.14 2.40 -17.06
CA GLN A 251 -14.76 3.78 -17.37
C GLN A 251 -15.26 4.68 -16.24
N ILE A 252 -14.41 5.60 -15.82
CA ILE A 252 -14.71 6.65 -14.84
C ILE A 252 -14.55 7.99 -15.53
N ASP A 253 -15.62 8.80 -15.53
CA ASP A 253 -15.59 10.18 -15.98
C ASP A 253 -15.67 11.12 -14.77
N ALA A 254 -14.65 11.93 -14.62
CA ALA A 254 -14.55 12.99 -13.61
C ALA A 254 -14.71 14.35 -14.31
N THR A 255 -15.51 15.26 -13.75
CA THR A 255 -15.66 16.63 -14.29
C THR A 255 -14.86 17.67 -13.50
N THR A 256 -14.50 17.36 -12.26
CA THR A 256 -13.85 18.33 -11.37
C THR A 256 -12.35 18.34 -11.61
N SER A 257 -11.75 19.52 -11.51
CA SER A 257 -10.30 19.66 -11.49
C SER A 257 -9.84 19.74 -10.04
N LEU A 258 -8.84 18.94 -9.67
CA LEU A 258 -8.31 18.87 -8.31
C LEU A 258 -6.84 19.29 -8.31
N ALA A 259 -6.39 19.88 -7.21
CA ALA A 259 -4.99 20.24 -7.01
C ALA A 259 -4.59 20.02 -5.55
N LEU A 260 -3.53 19.23 -5.32
CA LEU A 260 -2.97 19.01 -3.98
C LEU A 260 -2.20 20.24 -3.47
N ASN A 261 -1.59 20.99 -4.39
CA ASN A 261 -0.85 22.22 -4.12
C ASN A 261 -0.71 23.04 -5.42
N SER A 262 0.00 24.18 -5.35
CA SER A 262 0.20 25.09 -6.49
C SER A 262 1.16 24.58 -7.57
N LYS A 263 1.83 23.43 -7.39
CA LYS A 263 2.79 22.88 -8.35
C LYS A 263 2.05 22.24 -9.55
N PRO A 264 2.58 22.38 -10.78
CA PRO A 264 1.94 21.83 -11.98
C PRO A 264 1.77 20.30 -12.00
N GLN A 265 2.65 19.56 -11.31
CA GLN A 265 2.60 18.08 -11.24
C GLN A 265 1.70 17.56 -10.10
N SER A 266 0.96 18.45 -9.45
CA SER A 266 0.11 18.15 -8.31
C SER A 266 -1.36 18.46 -8.58
N SER A 267 -1.74 18.68 -9.85
CA SER A 267 -3.11 18.92 -10.27
C SER A 267 -3.54 18.00 -11.41
N VAL A 268 -4.83 17.67 -11.41
CA VAL A 268 -5.50 16.91 -12.46
C VAL A 268 -6.73 17.67 -12.92
N GLN A 269 -6.99 17.64 -14.22
CA GLN A 269 -8.25 18.13 -14.77
C GLN A 269 -9.32 17.04 -14.72
N GLY A 270 -10.57 17.43 -14.92
CA GLY A 270 -11.62 16.49 -15.27
C GLY A 270 -11.25 15.73 -16.56
N GLY A 271 -11.67 14.48 -16.66
CA GLY A 271 -11.37 13.60 -17.77
C GLY A 271 -11.90 12.19 -17.57
N SER A 272 -11.66 11.35 -18.56
CA SER A 272 -12.05 9.95 -18.56
C SER A 272 -10.84 9.07 -18.35
N VAL A 273 -10.98 8.07 -17.49
CA VAL A 273 -9.99 7.02 -17.28
C VAL A 273 -10.66 5.66 -17.27
N TYR A 274 -9.90 4.61 -17.58
CA TYR A 274 -10.35 3.24 -17.60
C TYR A 274 -9.65 2.45 -16.52
N VAL A 275 -10.41 1.69 -15.75
CA VAL A 275 -9.90 0.99 -14.57
C VAL A 275 -10.15 -0.50 -14.73
N SER A 276 -9.10 -1.29 -14.50
CA SER A 276 -9.13 -2.75 -14.45
C SER A 276 -8.70 -3.20 -13.06
N VAL A 277 -9.43 -4.15 -12.50
CA VAL A 277 -9.05 -4.82 -11.27
C VAL A 277 -8.07 -5.93 -11.63
N LEU A 278 -6.87 -5.89 -11.04
CA LEU A 278 -5.82 -6.87 -11.25
C LEU A 278 -5.98 -8.01 -10.24
N GLY A 279 -5.90 -9.24 -10.72
CA GLY A 279 -5.93 -10.42 -9.87
C GLY A 279 -6.20 -11.70 -10.63
N HIS A 280 -5.84 -12.80 -9.98
CA HIS A 280 -5.96 -14.14 -10.54
C HIS A 280 -7.42 -14.57 -10.67
N VAL A 281 -7.76 -15.16 -11.81
CA VAL A 281 -8.88 -16.09 -11.91
C VAL A 281 -8.25 -17.47 -11.78
N ASP A 282 -8.54 -18.18 -10.69
CA ASP A 282 -8.10 -19.57 -10.52
C ASP A 282 -8.38 -20.34 -11.82
N ASP A 283 -7.33 -20.76 -12.52
CA ASP A 283 -7.47 -21.88 -13.45
C ASP A 283 -7.55 -23.13 -12.56
N PRO A 284 -8.72 -23.80 -12.46
CA PRO A 284 -8.90 -24.96 -11.59
C PRO A 284 -8.05 -26.17 -12.01
N SER A 285 -7.25 -26.07 -13.08
CA SER A 285 -6.37 -27.14 -13.58
C SER A 285 -4.92 -27.09 -13.11
N THR A 286 -4.47 -26.04 -12.41
CA THR A 286 -3.08 -25.91 -11.95
C THR A 286 -2.96 -25.95 -10.43
N GLU A 287 -2.57 -27.09 -9.89
CA GLU A 287 -2.44 -27.41 -8.46
C GLU A 287 -1.26 -26.72 -7.73
N ASP A 288 -0.56 -25.78 -8.38
CA ASP A 288 0.75 -25.26 -7.91
C ASP A 288 0.75 -23.78 -7.44
N SER A 289 -0.41 -23.11 -7.33
CA SER A 289 -0.47 -21.65 -7.15
C SER A 289 -0.27 -21.10 -5.72
N LEU A 290 0.02 -21.96 -4.73
CA LEU A 290 0.13 -21.55 -3.31
C LEU A 290 1.55 -21.56 -2.74
N LYS A 291 2.58 -21.90 -3.53
CA LYS A 291 3.96 -21.97 -3.04
C LYS A 291 4.82 -20.84 -3.62
N GLY A 292 4.99 -19.78 -2.83
CA GLY A 292 6.11 -18.83 -2.97
C GLY A 292 5.81 -17.57 -3.78
N ARG A 293 5.14 -16.59 -3.15
CA ARG A 293 5.00 -15.23 -3.70
C ARG A 293 6.34 -14.46 -3.58
N TYR A 294 7.26 -14.71 -4.52
CA TYR A 294 8.48 -13.90 -4.68
C TYR A 294 8.23 -12.77 -5.68
N PHE A 295 8.20 -11.54 -5.19
CA PHE A 295 8.01 -10.32 -5.99
C PHE A 295 9.31 -9.93 -6.67
N THR A 296 9.44 -10.30 -7.93
CA THR A 296 10.58 -9.97 -8.78
C THR A 296 10.18 -8.90 -9.80
N ALA A 297 11.13 -8.22 -10.46
CA ALA A 297 10.81 -7.35 -11.61
C ALA A 297 10.08 -8.10 -12.74
N ALA A 298 10.21 -9.44 -12.82
CA ALA A 298 9.43 -10.27 -13.73
C ALA A 298 8.01 -10.58 -13.19
N CYS A 299 7.78 -10.48 -11.89
CA CYS A 299 6.49 -10.67 -11.21
C CYS A 299 5.56 -9.46 -11.38
N LEU A 300 6.13 -8.24 -11.45
CA LEU A 300 5.41 -7.03 -11.90
C LEU A 300 4.91 -7.13 -13.35
N ILE A 301 5.41 -8.12 -14.10
CA ILE A 301 5.08 -8.42 -15.50
C ILE A 301 4.29 -9.76 -15.59
N SER A 302 4.11 -10.51 -14.50
CA SER A 302 3.39 -11.79 -14.47
C SER A 302 1.95 -11.67 -13.98
N LEU A 303 1.14 -12.66 -14.35
CA LEU A 303 -0.33 -12.75 -14.18
C LEU A 303 -0.82 -12.98 -12.73
N ASP A 304 0.04 -12.78 -11.72
CA ASP A 304 -0.22 -13.14 -10.32
C ASP A 304 -0.32 -11.93 -9.37
N ALA A 305 -0.16 -10.72 -9.90
CA ALA A 305 -0.23 -9.50 -9.11
C ALA A 305 -1.68 -9.11 -8.80
N ILE A 306 -1.96 -8.77 -7.54
CA ILE A 306 -3.24 -8.24 -7.10
C ILE A 306 -3.17 -6.72 -7.00
N GLY A 307 -4.20 -6.02 -7.46
CA GLY A 307 -4.22 -4.56 -7.41
C GLY A 307 -5.21 -3.90 -8.34
N LEU A 308 -4.90 -2.67 -8.73
CA LEU A 308 -5.73 -1.86 -9.63
C LEU A 308 -4.84 -1.25 -10.70
N ALA A 309 -5.24 -1.37 -11.97
CA ALA A 309 -4.60 -0.70 -13.09
C ALA A 309 -5.52 0.38 -13.68
N LEU A 310 -4.91 1.50 -14.02
CA LEU A 310 -5.54 2.71 -14.52
C LEU A 310 -4.92 3.09 -15.87
N PHE A 311 -5.79 3.25 -16.87
CA PHE A 311 -5.43 3.56 -18.25
C PHE A 311 -6.07 4.88 -18.67
N PHE A 312 -5.28 5.76 -19.27
CA PHE A 312 -5.75 7.06 -19.77
C PHE A 312 -6.43 6.96 -21.13
N THR A 313 -6.31 5.82 -21.81
CA THR A 313 -6.99 5.57 -23.08
C THR A 313 -7.59 4.17 -23.11
N ARG A 314 -8.72 4.02 -23.81
CA ARG A 314 -9.34 2.71 -24.05
C ARG A 314 -8.40 1.75 -24.76
N THR A 315 -7.52 2.28 -25.62
CA THR A 315 -6.56 1.49 -26.39
C THR A 315 -5.49 0.86 -25.50
N ASP A 316 -5.01 1.58 -24.49
CA ASP A 316 -4.02 1.05 -23.55
C ASP A 316 -4.62 -0.11 -22.75
N LEU A 317 -5.84 0.09 -22.23
CA LEU A 317 -6.59 -0.98 -21.57
C LEU A 317 -6.73 -2.20 -22.49
N GLN A 318 -7.20 -2.00 -23.72
CA GLN A 318 -7.42 -3.08 -24.68
C GLN A 318 -6.14 -3.87 -24.98
N ARG A 319 -5.00 -3.19 -25.11
CA ARG A 319 -3.70 -3.86 -25.34
C ARG A 319 -3.23 -4.64 -24.13
N ARG A 320 -3.52 -4.14 -22.92
CA ARG A 320 -3.06 -4.75 -21.67
C ARG A 320 -3.81 -6.03 -21.32
N VAL A 321 -5.11 -6.10 -21.63
CA VAL A 321 -5.99 -7.20 -21.17
C VAL A 321 -6.41 -8.18 -22.27
N LEU A 322 -6.12 -7.89 -23.54
CA LEU A 322 -6.45 -8.81 -24.63
C LEU A 322 -5.40 -9.94 -24.72
N PRO A 323 -5.81 -11.22 -24.68
CA PRO A 323 -4.87 -12.33 -24.81
C PRO A 323 -4.14 -12.35 -26.16
N PRO A 324 -2.88 -12.81 -26.22
CA PRO A 324 -2.16 -12.99 -27.47
C PRO A 324 -2.94 -13.86 -28.47
N GLY A 325 -3.01 -13.42 -29.72
CA GLY A 325 -3.70 -14.16 -30.80
C GLY A 325 -5.22 -13.98 -30.85
N GLN A 326 -5.85 -13.35 -29.85
CA GLN A 326 -7.26 -13.01 -29.91
C GLN A 326 -7.50 -11.66 -30.60
N LYS A 327 -8.67 -11.52 -31.22
CA LYS A 327 -9.13 -10.27 -31.84
C LYS A 327 -10.23 -9.62 -30.99
N LEU A 328 -10.16 -8.30 -30.86
CA LEU A 328 -11.18 -7.49 -30.19
C LEU A 328 -12.50 -7.56 -30.99
N ALA A 329 -13.60 -7.88 -30.30
CA ALA A 329 -14.91 -8.00 -30.95
C ALA A 329 -15.36 -6.70 -31.63
N LEU A 330 -15.09 -5.55 -31.01
CA LEU A 330 -15.40 -4.22 -31.57
C LEU A 330 -14.69 -3.89 -32.89
N LEU A 331 -13.61 -4.60 -33.25
CA LEU A 331 -12.98 -4.41 -34.54
C LEU A 331 -13.80 -5.05 -35.66
N GLU A 332 -14.50 -6.14 -35.36
CA GLU A 332 -15.23 -6.96 -36.31
C GLU A 332 -16.73 -6.62 -36.33
N ASP A 333 -17.35 -6.31 -35.17
CA ASP A 333 -18.75 -5.90 -35.04
C ASP A 333 -18.90 -4.38 -34.85
N ALA A 334 -19.49 -3.71 -35.84
CA ALA A 334 -19.70 -2.26 -35.82
C ALA A 334 -20.64 -1.78 -34.70
N LYS A 335 -21.57 -2.63 -34.25
CA LYS A 335 -22.55 -2.29 -33.20
C LYS A 335 -21.92 -2.17 -31.81
N LEU A 336 -20.74 -2.77 -31.63
CA LEU A 336 -19.98 -2.73 -30.39
C LEU A 336 -19.05 -1.49 -30.30
N ARG A 337 -18.99 -0.67 -31.36
CA ARG A 337 -18.04 0.46 -31.43
C ARG A 337 -18.60 1.69 -30.72
N ARG A 338 -17.74 2.35 -29.94
CA ARG A 338 -17.99 3.64 -29.28
C ARG A 338 -16.92 4.65 -29.66
N CYS A 339 -17.28 5.92 -29.66
CA CYS A 339 -16.36 7.01 -29.92
C CYS A 339 -15.35 7.15 -28.77
N ALA A 340 -14.05 7.12 -29.05
CA ALA A 340 -13.03 7.24 -28.00
C ALA A 340 -12.96 8.62 -27.33
N THR A 341 -13.68 9.62 -27.85
CA THR A 341 -13.73 10.96 -27.27
C THR A 341 -15.01 11.23 -26.48
N CYS A 342 -16.16 10.73 -26.94
CA CYS A 342 -17.46 11.03 -26.33
C CYS A 342 -18.25 9.78 -25.91
N ASP A 343 -17.69 8.60 -26.10
CA ASP A 343 -18.22 7.28 -25.75
C ASP A 343 -19.59 6.89 -26.35
N LYS A 344 -20.12 7.70 -27.26
CA LYS A 344 -21.39 7.41 -27.95
C LYS A 344 -21.23 6.29 -28.97
N LYS A 345 -22.25 5.43 -29.07
CA LYS A 345 -22.44 4.50 -30.19
C LYS A 345 -22.69 5.28 -31.48
N ALA A 346 -22.47 4.60 -32.60
CA ALA A 346 -22.87 5.09 -33.90
C ALA A 346 -24.41 5.17 -33.98
N GLY A 347 -24.97 6.22 -34.60
CA GLY A 347 -26.42 6.27 -34.84
C GLY A 347 -26.86 5.18 -35.83
N VAL A 348 -28.16 4.84 -35.87
CA VAL A 348 -28.72 3.72 -36.66
C VAL A 348 -28.23 3.69 -38.12
N ASP A 349 -27.96 4.85 -38.74
CA ASP A 349 -27.53 4.97 -40.14
C ASP A 349 -26.09 5.49 -40.34
N LYS A 350 -25.26 5.53 -39.30
CA LYS A 350 -23.88 6.06 -39.40
C LYS A 350 -22.90 5.10 -38.74
N GLU A 351 -21.75 4.88 -39.38
CA GLU A 351 -20.63 4.18 -38.75
C GLU A 351 -19.62 5.17 -38.16
N LEU A 352 -18.96 4.77 -37.07
CA LEU A 352 -17.86 5.54 -36.51
C LEU A 352 -16.61 5.46 -37.39
N LYS A 353 -15.94 6.59 -37.56
CA LYS A 353 -14.71 6.72 -38.34
C LYS A 353 -13.53 6.14 -37.57
N ARG A 354 -12.70 5.35 -38.25
CA ARG A 354 -11.53 4.70 -37.67
C ARG A 354 -10.30 5.61 -37.76
N CYS A 355 -9.41 5.56 -36.76
CA CYS A 355 -8.09 6.19 -36.87
C CYS A 355 -7.33 5.56 -38.05
N THR A 356 -6.88 6.34 -39.02
CA THR A 356 -6.21 5.79 -40.22
C THR A 356 -4.86 5.15 -39.92
N ARG A 357 -4.17 5.59 -38.86
CA ARG A 357 -2.83 5.10 -38.47
C ARG A 357 -2.89 3.79 -37.68
N CYS A 358 -3.50 3.80 -36.49
CA CYS A 358 -3.53 2.58 -35.67
C CYS A 358 -4.66 1.64 -36.04
N GLN A 359 -5.72 2.20 -36.64
CA GLN A 359 -6.96 1.53 -36.90
C GLN A 359 -7.69 1.01 -35.63
N CYS A 360 -7.10 0.91 -34.45
CA CYS A 360 -7.81 0.33 -33.29
C CYS A 360 -8.82 1.27 -32.57
N VAL A 361 -8.99 2.51 -33.03
CA VAL A 361 -9.80 3.55 -32.34
C VAL A 361 -10.84 4.15 -33.28
N PHE A 362 -12.04 4.43 -32.75
CA PHE A 362 -13.19 4.93 -33.49
C PHE A 362 -13.66 6.29 -32.98
N TYR A 363 -14.20 7.12 -33.86
CA TYR A 363 -14.64 8.49 -33.58
C TYR A 363 -15.94 8.80 -34.32
N CYS A 364 -16.80 9.63 -33.73
CA CYS A 364 -17.96 10.16 -34.45
C CYS A 364 -17.53 10.96 -35.69
N ASP A 365 -16.49 11.78 -35.53
CA ASP A 365 -16.00 12.70 -36.55
C ASP A 365 -14.54 13.13 -36.33
N ALA A 366 -14.05 14.00 -37.23
CA ALA A 366 -12.69 14.54 -37.17
C ALA A 366 -12.46 15.52 -36.00
N GLN A 367 -13.51 16.08 -35.39
CA GLN A 367 -13.38 16.91 -34.19
C GLN A 367 -13.09 16.03 -32.98
N CYS A 368 -13.83 14.94 -32.82
CA CYS A 368 -13.59 13.94 -31.78
C CYS A 368 -12.15 13.40 -31.87
N GLN A 369 -11.69 13.05 -33.08
CA GLN A 369 -10.32 12.57 -33.30
C GLN A 369 -9.27 13.62 -32.89
N ARG A 370 -9.42 14.90 -33.27
CA ARG A 370 -8.48 15.96 -32.91
C ARG A 370 -8.42 16.21 -31.41
N ASN A 371 -9.57 16.16 -30.73
CA ASN A 371 -9.63 16.31 -29.28
C ASN A 371 -8.88 15.19 -28.56
N HIS A 372 -9.07 13.93 -28.99
CA HIS A 372 -8.40 12.76 -28.40
C HIS A 372 -6.94 12.59 -28.85
N TRP A 373 -6.49 13.30 -29.89
CA TRP A 373 -5.15 13.11 -30.46
C TRP A 373 -4.00 13.37 -29.47
N LYS A 374 -4.18 14.30 -28.52
CA LYS A 374 -3.16 14.62 -27.51
C LYS A 374 -2.74 13.38 -26.71
N ASP A 375 -3.72 12.55 -26.36
CA ASP A 375 -3.53 11.33 -25.58
C ASP A 375 -3.25 10.14 -26.51
N HIS A 376 -4.01 10.04 -27.61
CA HIS A 376 -3.90 8.92 -28.54
C HIS A 376 -2.55 8.83 -29.26
N LYS A 377 -1.91 9.96 -29.61
CA LYS A 377 -0.69 9.99 -30.44
C LYS A 377 0.46 9.15 -29.86
N ILE A 378 0.53 9.08 -28.53
CA ILE A 378 1.60 8.37 -27.80
C ILE A 378 1.47 6.86 -28.03
N ASN A 379 0.24 6.40 -28.25
CA ASN A 379 -0.14 4.99 -28.42
C ASN A 379 -0.55 4.62 -29.84
N CYS A 380 -0.55 5.57 -30.76
CA CYS A 380 -0.98 5.35 -32.13
C CYS A 380 0.12 4.60 -32.91
N VAL A 381 0.05 3.27 -32.92
CA VAL A 381 1.02 2.39 -33.60
C VAL A 381 0.37 1.77 -34.83
N ASP A 382 1.11 1.79 -35.94
CA ASP A 382 0.68 1.16 -37.20
C ASP A 382 0.79 -0.37 -37.07
N PRO A 383 -0.30 -1.12 -37.30
CA PRO A 383 -0.28 -2.58 -37.20
C PRO A 383 0.78 -3.25 -38.08
N SER A 384 1.12 -2.64 -39.23
CA SER A 384 2.12 -3.19 -40.17
C SER A 384 3.54 -3.21 -39.61
N LYS A 385 3.83 -2.42 -38.57
CA LYS A 385 5.16 -2.34 -37.92
C LYS A 385 5.30 -3.24 -36.69
N GLN A 386 4.28 -4.03 -36.33
CA GLN A 386 4.22 -4.78 -35.06
C GLN A 386 4.56 -6.28 -35.18
N ALA A 387 4.69 -6.83 -36.40
CA ALA A 387 4.86 -8.28 -36.60
C ALA A 387 6.18 -8.87 -36.06
N GLU A 388 7.12 -8.06 -35.55
CA GLU A 388 8.48 -8.50 -35.18
C GLU A 388 8.75 -8.61 -33.66
N GLN A 389 7.84 -8.21 -32.76
CA GLN A 389 8.11 -8.20 -31.31
C GLN A 389 7.23 -9.19 -30.54
N LYS A 390 7.86 -10.24 -30.00
CA LYS A 390 7.24 -11.41 -29.31
C LYS A 390 6.94 -11.22 -27.80
N ALA A 391 6.90 -10.00 -27.28
CA ALA A 391 6.56 -9.77 -25.87
C ALA A 391 5.35 -8.83 -25.74
N GLN A 392 4.55 -9.03 -24.70
CA GLN A 392 3.40 -8.23 -24.32
C GLN A 392 3.74 -6.73 -24.40
N VAL A 393 3.14 -6.03 -25.36
CA VAL A 393 3.43 -4.61 -25.63
C VAL A 393 2.69 -3.79 -24.59
N TRP A 394 3.42 -3.32 -23.58
CA TRP A 394 2.88 -2.36 -22.62
C TRP A 394 2.40 -1.10 -23.34
N GLY A 395 1.28 -0.53 -22.89
CA GLY A 395 0.80 0.76 -23.39
C GLY A 395 1.79 1.89 -23.10
N ALA A 396 1.56 3.09 -23.64
CA ALA A 396 2.46 4.22 -23.38
C ALA A 396 2.39 4.72 -21.95
N ARG A 397 1.23 4.56 -21.29
CA ARG A 397 1.05 4.97 -19.91
C ARG A 397 0.05 4.07 -19.20
N GLU A 398 0.50 3.43 -18.14
CA GLU A 398 -0.33 2.69 -17.19
C GLU A 398 0.05 3.14 -15.79
N LEU A 399 -0.96 3.46 -14.98
CA LEU A 399 -0.77 3.78 -13.58
C LEU A 399 -1.40 2.66 -12.77
N SER A 400 -0.63 1.99 -11.92
CA SER A 400 -1.11 0.83 -11.18
C SER A 400 -0.74 0.93 -9.71
N VAL A 401 -1.57 0.35 -8.84
CA VAL A 401 -1.20 0.05 -7.46
C VAL A 401 -1.23 -1.45 -7.28
N PHE A 402 -0.11 -2.01 -6.88
CA PHE A 402 0.03 -3.43 -6.58
C PHE A 402 0.06 -3.65 -5.08
N TYR A 403 -0.43 -4.80 -4.63
CA TYR A 403 -0.32 -5.22 -3.24
C TYR A 403 0.71 -6.32 -3.13
N GLY A 404 1.72 -6.06 -2.30
CA GLY A 404 2.81 -7.00 -2.04
C GLY A 404 3.09 -7.17 -0.56
N ASN A 405 4.21 -7.82 -0.26
CA ASN A 405 4.74 -7.93 1.10
C ASN A 405 5.40 -6.61 1.54
N ILE A 406 5.82 -6.55 2.80
CA ILE A 406 6.46 -5.38 3.39
C ILE A 406 7.76 -4.97 2.68
N THR A 407 8.46 -5.91 2.02
CA THR A 407 9.75 -5.64 1.38
C THR A 407 9.64 -4.98 0.01
N ALA A 408 8.44 -4.95 -0.57
CA ALA A 408 8.15 -4.22 -1.82
C ALA A 408 8.08 -2.70 -1.64
N VAL A 409 8.00 -2.21 -0.39
CA VAL A 409 7.81 -0.79 -0.07
C VAL A 409 9.13 -0.14 0.34
N PRO A 410 9.40 1.11 -0.09
CA PRO A 410 10.57 1.86 0.38
C PRO A 410 10.54 2.11 1.90
N PHE A 411 11.71 2.22 2.53
CA PHE A 411 11.84 2.49 3.95
C PHE A 411 11.20 3.83 4.35
N ASP A 412 11.31 4.85 3.50
CA ASP A 412 10.66 6.15 3.74
C ASP A 412 9.15 6.03 3.87
N ASP A 413 8.53 5.17 3.06
CA ASP A 413 7.10 4.89 3.11
C ASP A 413 6.73 4.06 4.33
N LEU A 414 7.55 3.08 4.71
CA LEU A 414 7.35 2.32 5.95
C LEU A 414 7.50 3.21 7.20
N ASP A 415 8.45 4.13 7.21
CA ASP A 415 8.63 5.11 8.26
C ASP A 415 7.42 6.05 8.34
N ALA A 416 6.89 6.48 7.19
CA ALA A 416 5.66 7.27 7.15
C ALA A 416 4.43 6.48 7.64
N ILE A 417 4.31 5.20 7.26
CA ILE A 417 3.23 4.31 7.74
C ILE A 417 3.26 4.20 9.26
N ASP A 418 4.43 3.90 9.83
CA ASP A 418 4.61 3.78 11.28
C ASP A 418 4.32 5.12 12.00
N LYS A 419 4.90 6.22 11.50
CA LYS A 419 4.80 7.55 12.13
C LYS A 419 3.38 8.12 12.09
N LEU A 420 2.66 7.90 10.99
CA LEU A 420 1.32 8.45 10.77
C LEU A 420 0.22 7.46 11.15
N ASN A 421 0.57 6.25 11.59
CA ASN A 421 -0.35 5.15 11.86
C ASN A 421 -1.24 4.84 10.65
N CYS A 422 -0.65 4.81 9.45
CA CYS A 422 -1.39 4.50 8.23
C CYS A 422 -1.95 3.07 8.31
N ARG A 423 -3.20 2.91 7.86
CA ARG A 423 -3.86 1.60 7.84
C ARG A 423 -3.33 0.74 6.70
N ILE A 424 -2.99 -0.51 7.00
CA ILE A 424 -2.58 -1.53 6.03
C ILE A 424 -3.56 -2.70 6.14
N ALA A 425 -4.13 -3.10 5.00
CA ALA A 425 -5.01 -4.26 4.92
C ALA A 425 -4.23 -5.56 5.20
N LYS A 426 -4.93 -6.60 5.64
CA LYS A 426 -4.33 -7.92 5.88
C LYS A 426 -4.94 -8.97 4.96
N ASP A 427 -4.12 -9.88 4.46
CA ASP A 427 -4.57 -11.11 3.79
C ASP A 427 -5.18 -12.07 4.85
N PRO A 428 -5.97 -13.09 4.47
CA PRO A 428 -6.59 -14.02 5.43
C PRO A 428 -5.61 -14.78 6.31
N ASP A 429 -4.34 -14.92 5.90
CA ASP A 429 -3.27 -15.51 6.71
C ASP A 429 -2.69 -14.53 7.75
N GLY A 430 -3.16 -13.28 7.77
CA GLY A 430 -2.72 -12.22 8.67
C GLY A 430 -1.56 -11.37 8.15
N SER A 431 -0.96 -11.72 7.00
CA SER A 431 0.12 -10.96 6.38
C SER A 431 -0.38 -9.60 5.86
N GLY A 432 0.47 -8.57 5.94
CA GLY A 432 0.11 -7.23 5.46
C GLY A 432 0.12 -7.15 3.92
N LEU A 433 -0.92 -6.54 3.35
CA LEU A 433 -1.03 -6.22 1.93
C LEU A 433 -0.58 -4.77 1.72
N TYR A 434 0.69 -4.60 1.37
CA TYR A 434 1.31 -3.29 1.24
C TYR A 434 1.13 -2.71 -0.16
N PRO A 435 0.47 -1.53 -0.31
CA PRO A 435 0.24 -0.92 -1.61
C PRO A 435 1.50 -0.25 -2.15
N THR A 436 1.84 -0.52 -3.40
CA THR A 436 2.96 0.08 -4.12
C THR A 436 2.46 0.73 -5.41
N PRO A 437 2.32 2.07 -5.47
CA PRO A 437 1.88 2.76 -6.66
C PRO A 437 3.05 2.92 -7.65
N ILE A 438 2.83 2.55 -8.91
CA ILE A 438 3.83 2.54 -9.97
C ILE A 438 3.25 3.15 -11.24
N LEU A 439 4.01 4.06 -11.86
CA LEU A 439 3.71 4.58 -13.19
C LEU A 439 4.60 3.88 -14.22
N PHE A 440 3.99 3.16 -15.15
CA PHE A 440 4.68 2.59 -16.30
C PHE A 440 4.60 3.53 -17.49
N ARG A 441 5.74 3.78 -18.13
CA ARG A 441 5.83 4.50 -19.41
C ARG A 441 6.49 3.61 -20.45
N HIS A 442 5.74 3.18 -21.45
CA HIS A 442 6.23 2.21 -22.44
C HIS A 442 6.82 0.94 -21.79
N GLY A 443 6.27 0.51 -20.65
CA GLY A 443 6.75 -0.64 -19.87
C GLY A 443 7.85 -0.32 -18.86
N GLU A 444 8.43 0.88 -18.87
CA GLU A 444 9.43 1.29 -17.87
C GLU A 444 8.74 1.80 -16.60
N ALA A 445 9.05 1.18 -15.46
CA ALA A 445 8.48 1.54 -14.16
C ALA A 445 9.15 2.79 -13.57
N THR A 446 8.34 3.74 -13.12
CA THR A 446 8.77 5.00 -12.50
C THR A 446 7.88 5.37 -11.30
N LEU A 447 8.40 6.20 -10.40
CA LEU A 447 7.62 6.72 -9.28
C LEU A 447 6.49 7.63 -9.81
N PRO A 448 5.25 7.47 -9.34
CA PRO A 448 4.14 8.36 -9.71
C PRO A 448 4.35 9.80 -9.21
N THR A 449 3.70 10.75 -9.87
CA THR A 449 3.58 12.14 -9.39
C THR A 449 2.36 12.32 -8.47
N GLY A 450 2.24 13.46 -7.78
CA GLY A 450 1.03 13.76 -6.99
C GLY A 450 -0.25 13.78 -7.83
N ALA A 451 -0.19 14.26 -9.08
CA ALA A 451 -1.29 14.19 -10.03
C ALA A 451 -1.66 12.75 -10.42
N ASP A 452 -0.68 11.85 -10.51
CA ASP A 452 -0.95 10.43 -10.73
C ASP A 452 -1.70 9.83 -9.53
N LEU A 453 -1.26 10.11 -8.30
CA LEU A 453 -1.93 9.60 -7.09
C LEU A 453 -3.39 10.09 -6.96
N LEU A 454 -3.68 11.33 -7.36
CA LEU A 454 -5.06 11.82 -7.43
C LEU A 454 -5.93 10.95 -8.35
N TRP A 455 -5.42 10.57 -9.53
CA TRP A 455 -6.13 9.65 -10.43
C TRP A 455 -6.28 8.26 -9.84
N LEU A 456 -5.23 7.75 -9.19
CA LEU A 456 -5.26 6.45 -8.53
C LEU A 456 -6.33 6.39 -7.44
N VAL A 457 -6.40 7.40 -6.57
CA VAL A 457 -7.41 7.48 -5.50
C VAL A 457 -8.82 7.61 -6.08
N ARG A 458 -9.02 8.38 -7.16
CA ARG A 458 -10.31 8.41 -7.88
C ARG A 458 -10.71 7.01 -8.35
N GLY A 459 -9.77 6.26 -8.94
CA GLY A 459 -10.00 4.89 -9.39
C GLY A 459 -10.37 3.94 -8.24
N LEU A 460 -9.59 3.98 -7.16
CA LEU A 460 -9.83 3.18 -5.95
C LEU A 460 -11.21 3.46 -5.36
N GLN A 461 -11.55 4.74 -5.11
CA GLN A 461 -12.80 5.14 -4.49
C GLN A 461 -14.02 4.81 -5.36
N ALA A 462 -13.91 4.97 -6.68
CA ALA A 462 -15.00 4.59 -7.59
C ALA A 462 -15.25 3.07 -7.58
N VAL A 463 -14.19 2.25 -7.57
CA VAL A 463 -14.35 0.79 -7.47
C VAL A 463 -14.88 0.39 -6.10
N ILE A 464 -14.38 0.98 -5.01
CA ILE A 464 -14.89 0.77 -3.65
C ILE A 464 -16.39 1.05 -3.63
N HIS A 465 -16.83 2.25 -4.02
CA HIS A 465 -18.25 2.62 -3.97
C HIS A 465 -19.10 1.74 -4.91
N MET A 466 -18.65 1.51 -6.15
CA MET A 466 -19.40 0.64 -7.07
C MET A 466 -19.57 -0.77 -6.51
N THR A 467 -18.52 -1.37 -5.96
CA THR A 467 -18.58 -2.77 -5.49
C THR A 467 -19.35 -2.94 -4.19
N THR A 468 -19.39 -1.92 -3.33
CA THR A 468 -20.19 -1.98 -2.09
C THR A 468 -21.67 -1.69 -2.32
N THR A 469 -22.01 -0.70 -3.16
CA THR A 469 -23.40 -0.27 -3.36
C THR A 469 -24.08 -0.98 -4.54
N TYR A 470 -23.33 -1.30 -5.60
CA TYR A 470 -23.83 -1.88 -6.85
C TYR A 470 -23.01 -3.11 -7.30
N PRO A 471 -22.89 -4.17 -6.46
CA PRO A 471 -21.96 -5.29 -6.69
C PRO A 471 -22.17 -6.03 -8.02
N ASN A 472 -23.37 -5.96 -8.59
CA ASN A 472 -23.71 -6.64 -9.86
C ASN A 472 -23.65 -5.71 -11.09
N PHE A 473 -23.23 -4.45 -10.95
CA PHE A 473 -23.31 -3.45 -12.03
C PHE A 473 -22.69 -3.91 -13.34
N VAL A 474 -21.46 -4.43 -13.31
CA VAL A 474 -20.75 -4.90 -14.52
C VAL A 474 -21.50 -6.05 -15.21
N ASN A 475 -22.04 -6.99 -14.44
CA ASN A 475 -22.80 -8.12 -14.98
C ASN A 475 -24.18 -7.68 -15.51
N ALA A 476 -24.86 -6.76 -14.80
CA ALA A 476 -26.18 -6.26 -15.17
C ALA A 476 -26.17 -5.44 -16.47
N THR A 477 -25.07 -4.73 -16.73
CA THR A 477 -24.88 -3.89 -17.93
C THR A 477 -24.22 -4.63 -19.10
N MET A 478 -23.92 -5.92 -18.95
CA MET A 478 -23.31 -6.73 -20.01
C MET A 478 -24.17 -6.83 -21.30
N PRO A 479 -25.51 -6.97 -21.24
CA PRO A 479 -26.35 -6.98 -22.44
C PRO A 479 -26.22 -5.71 -23.29
N GLU A 480 -26.13 -4.54 -22.65
CA GLU A 480 -25.92 -3.25 -23.32
C GLU A 480 -24.58 -3.20 -24.06
N LEU A 481 -23.54 -3.74 -23.42
CA LEU A 481 -22.19 -3.82 -23.97
C LEU A 481 -22.12 -4.81 -25.15
N LEU A 482 -22.90 -5.88 -25.12
CA LEU A 482 -23.02 -6.88 -26.20
C LEU A 482 -23.90 -6.41 -27.36
N GLY A 483 -24.53 -5.22 -27.24
CA GLY A 483 -25.43 -4.68 -28.25
C GLY A 483 -26.78 -5.39 -28.34
N LEU A 484 -27.20 -6.05 -27.25
CA LEU A 484 -28.52 -6.70 -27.14
C LEU A 484 -29.62 -5.71 -26.76
N THR A 485 -29.25 -4.58 -26.16
CA THR A 485 -30.16 -3.48 -25.80
C THR A 485 -29.57 -2.13 -26.23
N ASP A 486 -30.46 -1.15 -26.40
CA ASP A 486 -30.10 0.25 -26.70
C ASP A 486 -29.90 1.10 -25.44
N ASP A 487 -30.03 0.51 -24.26
CA ASP A 487 -29.87 1.21 -22.98
C ASP A 487 -28.41 1.68 -22.78
N GLU A 488 -28.25 2.80 -22.07
CA GLU A 488 -26.97 3.34 -21.64
C GLU A 488 -26.95 3.51 -20.12
N SER A 489 -26.84 2.39 -19.40
CA SER A 489 -26.73 2.40 -17.94
C SER A 489 -25.40 2.99 -17.49
N LYS A 490 -25.50 3.93 -16.57
CA LYS A 490 -24.36 4.57 -15.90
C LYS A 490 -24.68 4.77 -14.43
N LEU A 491 -23.66 4.74 -13.59
CA LEU A 491 -23.77 5.11 -12.19
C LEU A 491 -23.19 6.51 -11.99
N THR A 492 -23.83 7.30 -11.15
CA THR A 492 -23.28 8.56 -10.65
C THR A 492 -22.93 8.35 -9.18
N LEU A 493 -21.64 8.40 -8.85
CA LEU A 493 -21.13 8.03 -7.54
C LEU A 493 -20.42 9.24 -6.90
N PRO A 494 -20.76 9.62 -5.65
CA PRO A 494 -19.91 10.50 -4.88
C PRO A 494 -18.68 9.73 -4.39
N ILE A 495 -17.51 10.35 -4.49
CA ILE A 495 -16.23 9.81 -4.03
C ILE A 495 -15.48 10.85 -3.20
N SER A 496 -14.78 10.41 -2.16
CA SER A 496 -13.84 11.26 -1.44
C SER A 496 -12.52 11.38 -2.21
N THR A 497 -11.83 12.50 -2.07
CA THR A 497 -10.59 12.79 -2.80
C THR A 497 -9.50 13.26 -1.86
N MET A 498 -8.23 13.07 -2.26
CA MET A 498 -7.04 13.49 -1.49
C MET A 498 -6.97 14.99 -1.14
N THR A 499 -7.89 15.82 -1.64
CA THR A 499 -8.00 17.24 -1.27
C THR A 499 -8.93 17.47 -0.08
N GLY A 500 -9.58 16.41 0.44
CA GLY A 500 -10.63 16.49 1.44
C GLY A 500 -12.01 16.89 0.88
N GLU A 501 -12.12 17.11 -0.43
CA GLU A 501 -13.37 17.46 -1.11
C GLU A 501 -14.10 16.19 -1.62
N GLU A 502 -15.43 16.23 -1.64
CA GLU A 502 -16.23 15.23 -2.34
C GLU A 502 -16.35 15.59 -3.83
N GLU A 503 -16.12 14.60 -4.69
CA GLU A 503 -16.31 14.70 -6.13
C GLU A 503 -17.42 13.73 -6.57
N THR A 504 -18.21 14.12 -7.57
CA THR A 504 -19.14 13.20 -8.23
C THR A 504 -18.54 12.70 -9.55
N VAL A 505 -18.43 11.39 -9.69
CA VAL A 505 -17.94 10.73 -10.91
C VAL A 505 -19.04 9.90 -11.57
N VAL A 506 -18.91 9.70 -12.89
CA VAL A 506 -19.81 8.83 -13.65
C VAL A 506 -19.07 7.55 -14.03
N VAL A 507 -19.63 6.39 -13.67
CA VAL A 507 -19.07 5.08 -13.96
C VAL A 507 -19.88 4.36 -15.03
N ARG A 508 -19.18 3.73 -15.99
CA ARG A 508 -19.77 2.90 -17.06
C ARG A 508 -19.02 1.57 -17.18
N ASN A 509 -19.74 0.54 -17.61
CA ASN A 509 -19.10 -0.72 -17.99
C ASN A 509 -18.32 -0.53 -19.30
N SER A 510 -17.04 -0.87 -19.26
CA SER A 510 -16.10 -0.70 -20.36
C SER A 510 -15.31 -1.99 -20.63
N SER A 511 -15.92 -3.14 -20.32
CA SER A 511 -15.27 -4.44 -20.42
C SER A 511 -14.71 -4.69 -21.83
N VAL A 512 -13.58 -5.39 -21.89
CA VAL A 512 -12.89 -5.74 -23.13
C VAL A 512 -13.26 -7.16 -23.52
N LEU A 513 -13.91 -7.30 -24.67
CA LEU A 513 -14.41 -8.59 -25.16
C LEU A 513 -13.70 -9.01 -26.44
N SER A 514 -13.25 -10.27 -26.48
CA SER A 514 -12.88 -10.95 -27.72
C SER A 514 -14.13 -11.44 -28.46
N LEU A 515 -13.97 -11.84 -29.71
CA LEU A 515 -15.05 -12.50 -30.46
C LEU A 515 -15.63 -13.72 -29.73
N GLN A 516 -14.76 -14.53 -29.13
CA GLN A 516 -15.17 -15.74 -28.42
C GLN A 516 -15.98 -15.39 -27.16
N ASP A 517 -15.60 -14.32 -26.45
CA ASP A 517 -16.37 -13.87 -25.28
C ASP A 517 -17.76 -13.40 -25.67
N VAL A 518 -17.89 -12.64 -26.77
CA VAL A 518 -19.20 -12.16 -27.25
C VAL A 518 -20.13 -13.32 -27.57
N GLU A 519 -19.64 -14.33 -28.29
CA GLU A 519 -20.42 -15.51 -28.64
C GLU A 519 -20.87 -16.28 -27.39
N LEU A 520 -19.93 -16.56 -26.48
CA LEU A 520 -20.20 -17.28 -25.24
C LEU A 520 -21.21 -16.55 -24.36
N LEU A 521 -21.07 -15.22 -24.21
CA LEU A 521 -21.94 -14.42 -23.36
C LEU A 521 -23.33 -14.25 -23.97
N ARG A 522 -23.45 -14.04 -25.28
CA ARG A 522 -24.76 -13.99 -25.96
C ARG A 522 -25.50 -15.31 -25.79
N GLY A 523 -24.84 -16.45 -26.06
CA GLY A 523 -25.44 -17.77 -25.86
C GLY A 523 -25.76 -18.10 -24.39
N ALA A 524 -25.01 -17.56 -23.42
CA ALA A 524 -25.34 -17.69 -22.00
C ALA A 524 -26.57 -16.87 -21.60
N ILE A 525 -26.71 -15.65 -22.15
CA ILE A 525 -27.88 -14.79 -21.91
C ILE A 525 -29.14 -15.42 -22.52
N GLU A 526 -29.07 -15.88 -23.77
CA GLU A 526 -30.20 -16.56 -24.44
C GLU A 526 -30.68 -17.80 -23.67
N ARG A 527 -29.75 -18.63 -23.19
CA ARG A 527 -30.09 -19.80 -22.35
C ARG A 527 -30.79 -19.38 -21.06
N ARG A 528 -30.28 -18.36 -20.37
CA ARG A 528 -30.86 -17.84 -19.13
C ARG A 528 -32.25 -17.24 -19.36
N GLU A 529 -32.47 -16.58 -20.49
CA GLU A 529 -33.78 -16.07 -20.87
C GLU A 529 -34.74 -17.22 -21.17
N ALA A 530 -34.31 -18.25 -21.93
CA ALA A 530 -35.12 -19.44 -22.19
C ALA A 530 -35.53 -20.16 -20.88
N GLU A 531 -34.62 -20.31 -19.92
CA GLU A 531 -34.90 -20.90 -18.60
C GLU A 531 -35.92 -20.07 -17.79
N LYS A 532 -35.81 -18.73 -17.82
CA LYS A 532 -36.80 -17.85 -17.18
C LYS A 532 -38.19 -17.98 -17.81
N HIS A 533 -38.27 -18.12 -19.12
CA HIS A 533 -39.54 -18.30 -19.83
C HIS A 533 -40.11 -19.72 -19.68
N ALA A 534 -39.26 -20.72 -19.38
CA ALA A 534 -39.68 -22.11 -19.13
C ALA A 534 -40.18 -22.35 -17.69
N THR A 535 -39.99 -21.41 -16.77
CA THR A 535 -40.46 -21.52 -15.38
C THR A 535 -41.86 -20.87 -15.25
N PRO A 536 -42.94 -21.64 -15.00
CA PRO A 536 -44.28 -21.06 -14.85
C PRO A 536 -44.36 -20.16 -13.60
N PRO A 537 -45.19 -19.10 -13.59
CA PRO A 537 -45.39 -18.30 -12.39
C PRO A 537 -45.93 -19.19 -11.26
N PRO A 538 -45.56 -18.92 -9.99
CA PRO A 538 -46.08 -19.68 -8.87
C PRO A 538 -47.61 -19.59 -8.86
N ALA A 539 -48.27 -20.74 -8.71
CA ALA A 539 -49.72 -20.83 -8.67
C ALA A 539 -50.28 -19.86 -7.61
N ALA A 540 -51.26 -19.06 -8.02
CA ALA A 540 -51.96 -18.14 -7.11
C ALA A 540 -52.47 -18.89 -5.87
N PRO A 541 -52.43 -18.29 -4.67
CA PRO A 541 -52.87 -18.97 -3.46
C PRO A 541 -54.36 -19.27 -3.59
N THR A 542 -54.69 -20.56 -3.70
CA THR A 542 -56.07 -21.04 -3.63
C THR A 542 -56.62 -20.67 -2.26
N THR A 543 -57.56 -19.73 -2.24
CA THR A 543 -58.43 -19.45 -1.09
C THR A 543 -59.34 -20.65 -0.88
N THR A 544 -58.95 -21.55 0.01
CA THR A 544 -59.86 -22.56 0.57
C THR A 544 -60.52 -21.98 1.82
N SER A 545 -61.76 -21.52 1.65
CA SER A 545 -62.71 -21.23 2.71
C SER A 545 -63.43 -22.52 3.12
N THR A 546 -63.23 -22.97 4.36
CA THR A 546 -64.10 -23.84 5.18
C THR A 546 -63.30 -24.19 6.45
N SER A 547 -63.79 -24.22 7.68
CA SER A 547 -65.00 -23.75 8.36
C SER A 547 -64.72 -23.94 9.86
N SER A 548 -65.20 -23.03 10.68
CA SER A 548 -65.08 -22.96 12.13
C SER A 548 -65.70 -24.14 12.92
N ALA A 549 -64.99 -24.60 13.97
CA ALA A 549 -65.43 -25.10 15.30
C ALA A 549 -64.40 -26.14 15.81
N LYS A 550 -64.02 -26.26 17.09
CA LYS A 550 -64.17 -25.50 18.32
C LYS A 550 -63.19 -26.10 19.36
N ASP A 551 -62.80 -25.28 20.34
CA ASP A 551 -62.55 -25.59 21.75
C ASP A 551 -61.38 -26.54 22.18
N ASP A 552 -60.37 -25.89 22.79
CA ASP A 552 -59.92 -26.03 24.19
C ASP A 552 -58.63 -26.79 24.61
N GLU A 553 -58.00 -26.12 25.59
CA GLU A 553 -57.08 -26.58 26.65
C GLU A 553 -55.55 -26.75 26.47
N THR A 554 -54.85 -25.79 27.09
CA THR A 554 -53.77 -25.94 28.11
C THR A 554 -52.29 -26.20 27.75
N SER A 555 -51.50 -25.19 28.15
CA SER A 555 -50.22 -25.23 28.88
C SER A 555 -48.98 -25.94 28.31
N SER A 556 -47.90 -25.17 28.17
CA SER A 556 -46.60 -25.38 28.87
C SER A 556 -45.40 -25.03 27.99
N SER A 557 -44.71 -23.95 28.40
CA SER A 557 -43.26 -23.81 28.52
C SER A 557 -42.35 -24.83 27.80
N CYS A 558 -41.47 -24.34 26.92
CA CYS A 558 -40.03 -24.55 27.12
C CYS A 558 -39.18 -23.56 26.31
N THR A 559 -38.12 -23.10 26.96
CA THR A 559 -37.04 -22.23 26.47
C THR A 559 -35.78 -23.11 26.29
N VAL A 560 -34.79 -22.59 25.53
CA VAL A 560 -33.35 -22.95 25.50
C VAL A 560 -33.05 -24.15 24.56
N MET A 561 -32.12 -24.12 23.59
CA MET A 561 -30.90 -23.32 23.34
C MET A 561 -30.83 -22.74 21.93
#